data_AF-A0A255SYV5-F1
#
_entry.id   AF-A0A255SYV5-F1
#
_cell.length_a   1.000
_cell.length_b   1.000
_cell.length_c   1.000
_cell.angle_alpha   90.00
_cell.angle_beta   90.00
_cell.angle_gamma   90.00
#
_symmetry.space_group_name_H-M   'P 1'
#
loop_
_entity.id
_entity.type
_entity.pdbx_description
1 polymer ?
#
loop_
_entity_poly.entity_id
_entity_poly.type
_entity_poly.pdbx_seq_one_letter_code
_entity_poly.pdbx_strand_id
1 'polypeptide(L)'
;MLYIKNVIDPKDIGKVLPWVHIAISNAKTQLADMHHGIKPEFLKEYLNEFCYNFNRRYFGEDLFDRLVMIATSYRTDFEHRIYK
;
A
#
# COMPACT_ATOMS: atom_id res chain seq x y z
N MET A 1 1.40 20.30 -11.07
CA MET A 1 1.34 19.19 -12.03
C MET A 1 -0.11 18.75 -12.14
N LEU A 2 -0.81 19.12 -13.21
CA LEU A 2 -2.21 18.75 -13.44
C LEU A 2 -2.28 17.25 -13.75
N TYR A 3 -2.96 16.47 -12.92
CA TYR A 3 -3.24 15.06 -13.19
C TYR A 3 -4.26 14.99 -14.34
N ILE A 4 -3.79 14.75 -15.55
CA ILE A 4 -4.65 14.51 -16.71
C ILE A 4 -5.17 13.08 -16.58
N LYS A 5 -6.48 12.93 -16.30
CA LYS A 5 -7.17 11.64 -16.35
C LYS A 5 -7.24 11.18 -17.81
N ASN A 6 -6.24 10.43 -18.26
CA ASN A 6 -6.36 9.64 -19.48
C ASN A 6 -7.07 8.33 -19.13
N VAL A 7 -8.26 8.13 -19.69
CA VAL A 7 -8.96 6.84 -19.60
C VAL A 7 -8.21 5.88 -20.54
N ILE A 8 -7.64 4.82 -19.97
CA ILE A 8 -6.91 3.79 -20.71
C ILE A 8 -7.95 2.79 -21.24
N ASP A 9 -7.86 2.43 -22.52
CA ASP A 9 -8.68 1.35 -23.08
C ASP A 9 -8.37 0.04 -22.34
N PRO A 10 -9.37 -0.74 -21.89
CA PRO A 10 -9.14 -2.01 -21.20
C PRO A 10 -8.19 -2.97 -21.94
N LYS A 11 -8.16 -2.92 -23.27
CA LYS A 11 -7.26 -3.75 -24.10
C LYS A 11 -5.79 -3.36 -23.95
N ASP A 12 -5.50 -2.13 -23.56
CA ASP A 12 -4.15 -1.60 -23.40
C ASP A 12 -3.66 -1.59 -21.96
N ILE A 13 -4.49 -1.96 -20.98
CA ILE A 13 -4.11 -2.03 -19.55
C ILE A 13 -2.86 -2.88 -19.33
N GLY A 14 -2.75 -4.02 -20.02
CA GLY A 14 -1.58 -4.90 -19.90
C GLY A 14 -0.28 -4.27 -20.41
N LYS A 15 -0.37 -3.30 -21.32
CA LYS A 15 0.78 -2.55 -21.84
C LYS A 15 1.15 -1.39 -20.93
N VAL A 16 0.17 -0.70 -20.35
CA VAL A 16 0.38 0.48 -19.52
C VAL A 16 0.77 0.10 -18.08
N LEU A 17 0.20 -0.97 -17.55
CA LEU A 17 0.43 -1.45 -16.19
C LEU A 17 0.89 -2.93 -16.18
N PRO A 18 2.00 -3.25 -16.87
CA PRO A 18 2.46 -4.63 -16.98
C PRO A 18 2.83 -5.21 -15.61
N TRP A 19 3.17 -4.38 -14.64
CA TRP A 19 3.60 -4.77 -13.29
C TRP A 19 2.44 -5.04 -12.31
N VAL A 20 1.19 -4.78 -12.69
CA VAL A 20 0.05 -4.86 -11.76
C VAL A 20 -0.14 -6.27 -11.20
N HIS A 21 0.03 -7.30 -12.03
CA HIS A 21 -0.12 -8.69 -11.60
C HIS A 21 0.98 -9.09 -10.61
N ILE A 22 2.20 -8.54 -10.74
CA ILE A 22 3.31 -8.74 -9.80
C ILE A 22 2.98 -8.07 -8.46
N ALA A 23 2.50 -6.83 -8.49
CA ALA A 23 2.10 -6.11 -7.28
C ALA A 23 0.98 -6.86 -6.52
N ILE A 24 -0.03 -7.37 -7.22
CA ILE A 24 -1.11 -8.17 -6.64
C ILE A 24 -0.57 -9.47 -6.03
N SER A 25 0.29 -10.20 -6.73
CA SER A 25 0.89 -11.44 -6.22
C SER A 25 1.72 -11.18 -4.96
N ASN A 26 2.55 -10.14 -4.96
CA ASN A 26 3.35 -9.77 -3.79
C ASN A 26 2.49 -9.35 -2.60
N ALA A 27 1.39 -8.63 -2.85
CA ALA A 27 0.44 -8.28 -1.79
C ALA A 27 -0.18 -9.53 -1.16
N LYS A 28 -0.63 -10.49 -1.97
CA LYS A 28 -1.17 -11.76 -1.46
C LYS A 28 -0.17 -12.53 -0.62
N THR A 29 1.07 -12.64 -1.07
CA THR A 29 2.15 -13.31 -0.33
C THR A 29 2.41 -12.60 1.01
N GLN A 30 2.58 -11.28 1.01
CA GLN A 30 2.82 -10.53 2.25
C GLN A 30 1.68 -10.73 3.26
N LEU A 31 0.42 -10.66 2.80
CA LEU A 31 -0.75 -10.86 3.65
C LEU A 31 -0.77 -12.26 4.27
N ALA A 32 -0.50 -13.29 3.47
CA ALA A 32 -0.49 -14.68 3.93
C ALA A 32 0.66 -14.97 4.90
N ASP A 33 1.83 -14.36 4.67
CA ASP A 33 3.03 -14.60 5.47
C ASP A 33 3.01 -13.87 6.81
N MET A 34 2.52 -12.62 6.85
CA MET A 34 2.60 -11.76 8.03
C MET A 34 1.40 -11.88 8.98
N HIS A 35 0.23 -12.26 8.48
CA HIS A 35 -1.00 -12.22 9.25
C HIS A 35 -1.62 -13.61 9.39
N HIS A 36 -1.76 -14.08 10.63
CA HIS A 36 -2.51 -15.29 10.95
C HIS A 36 -4.01 -15.02 10.86
N GLY A 37 -4.54 -15.07 9.64
CA GLY A 37 -5.94 -14.79 9.32
C GLY A 37 -6.17 -13.34 8.91
N ILE A 38 -6.68 -13.16 7.69
CA ILE A 38 -7.05 -11.85 7.16
C ILE A 38 -8.47 -11.52 7.61
N LYS A 39 -8.58 -10.48 8.44
CA LYS A 39 -9.87 -9.94 8.87
C LYS A 39 -10.30 -8.80 7.95
N PRO A 40 -11.49 -8.85 7.32
CA PRO A 40 -11.95 -7.82 6.40
C PRO A 40 -11.99 -6.41 7.00
N GLU A 41 -12.25 -6.29 8.31
CA GLU A 41 -12.28 -5.01 9.01
C GLU A 41 -10.94 -4.25 9.03
N PHE A 42 -9.82 -4.94 8.76
CA PHE A 42 -8.47 -4.34 8.72
C PHE A 42 -7.86 -4.31 7.31
N LEU A 43 -8.66 -4.58 6.27
CA LEU A 43 -8.15 -4.67 4.90
C LEU A 43 -7.43 -3.39 4.46
N LYS A 44 -7.92 -2.22 4.89
CA LYS A 44 -7.29 -0.94 4.56
C LYS A 44 -5.91 -0.81 5.20
N GLU A 45 -5.79 -1.19 6.46
CA GLU A 45 -4.55 -1.17 7.24
C GLU A 45 -3.52 -2.11 6.64
N TYR A 46 -3.92 -3.33 6.28
CA TYR A 46 -3.03 -4.28 5.60
C TYR A 46 -2.55 -3.76 4.23
N LEU A 47 -3.44 -3.14 3.45
CA LEU A 47 -3.07 -2.54 2.16
C LEU A 47 -2.17 -1.31 2.32
N ASN A 48 -2.40 -0.49 3.35
CA ASN A 48 -1.54 0.65 3.67
C ASN A 48 -0.12 0.16 4.03
N GLU A 49 -0.02 -0.91 4.83
CA GLU A 49 1.26 -1.52 5.17
C GLU A 49 1.97 -2.09 3.94
N PHE A 50 1.26 -2.81 3.06
CA PHE A 50 1.80 -3.26 1.78
C PHE A 50 2.34 -2.09 0.96
N CYS A 51 1.55 -1.03 0.77
CA CYS A 51 1.96 0.16 0.04
C CYS A 51 3.20 0.83 0.63
N TYR A 52 3.26 0.95 1.96
CA TYR A 52 4.45 1.49 2.63
C TYR A 52 5.68 0.63 2.35
N ASN A 53 5.59 -0.69 2.53
CA ASN A 53 6.69 -1.61 2.29
C ASN A 53 7.10 -1.66 0.81
N PHE A 54 6.15 -1.60 -0.11
CA PHE A 54 6.41 -1.56 -1.54
C PHE A 54 7.14 -0.27 -1.94
N ASN A 55 6.64 0.89 -1.49
CA ASN A 55 7.19 2.19 -1.86
C ASN A 55 8.53 2.50 -1.18
N ARG A 56 8.73 2.09 0.09
CA ARG A 56 9.92 2.44 0.86
C ARG A 56 11.23 1.94 0.24
N ARG A 57 11.18 0.89 -0.58
CA ARG A 57 12.34 0.38 -1.34
C ARG A 57 12.94 1.41 -2.29
N TYR A 58 12.16 2.40 -2.70
CA TYR A 58 12.54 3.44 -3.64
C TYR A 58 12.80 4.79 -2.97
N PHE A 59 12.76 4.88 -1.63
CA PHE A 59 12.95 6.15 -0.92
C PHE A 59 14.42 6.54 -0.79
N GLY A 60 15.37 5.60 -0.89
CA GLY A 60 16.80 5.91 -0.77
C GLY A 60 17.11 6.64 0.55
N GLU A 61 17.89 7.72 0.45
CA GLU A 61 18.28 8.55 1.60
C GLU A 61 17.09 9.30 2.24
N ASP A 62 15.99 9.51 1.53
CA ASP A 62 14.79 10.21 2.05
C ASP A 62 14.03 9.39 3.10
N LEU A 63 14.38 8.11 3.31
CA LEU A 63 13.61 7.19 4.15
C LEU A 63 13.44 7.72 5.58
N PHE A 64 14.50 8.29 6.15
CA PHE A 64 14.48 8.82 7.51
C PHE A 64 13.56 10.05 7.61
N ASP A 65 13.74 11.03 6.75
CA ASP A 65 12.97 12.28 6.78
C ASP A 65 11.48 12.02 6.52
N ARG A 66 11.16 11.11 5.60
CA ARG A 66 9.77 10.68 5.34
C ARG A 66 9.15 10.01 6.56
N LEU A 67 9.90 9.15 7.25
CA LEU A 67 9.41 8.49 8.45
C LEU A 67 9.09 9.52 9.56
N VAL A 68 10.00 10.47 9.80
CA VAL A 68 9.80 11.56 10.77
C VAL A 68 8.59 12.43 10.40
N MET A 69 8.46 12.79 9.12
CA MET A 69 7.31 13.56 8.63
C MET A 69 6.00 12.81 8.89
N ILE A 70 5.93 11.51 8.58
CA ILE A 70 4.72 10.71 8.81
C ILE A 70 4.43 10.61 10.31
N ALA A 71 5.43 10.32 11.15
CA ALA A 71 5.25 10.16 12.59
C ALA A 71 4.76 11.44 13.27
N THR A 72 5.21 12.61 12.80
CA THR A 72 4.83 13.92 13.38
C THR A 72 3.51 14.46 12.84
N SER A 73 3.10 14.06 11.63
CA SER A 73 1.88 14.55 10.98
C SER A 73 0.67 13.61 11.11
N TYR A 74 0.92 12.33 11.42
CA TYR A 74 -0.14 11.35 11.57
C TYR A 74 -1.03 11.70 12.76
N ARG A 75 -2.33 11.88 12.47
CA ARG A 75 -3.35 11.98 13.50
C ARG A 75 -3.88 10.59 13.78
N THR A 76 -3.70 10.13 15.01
CA THR A 76 -4.18 8.83 15.46
C THR A 76 -5.69 8.74 15.34
N ASP A 77 -6.16 7.93 14.39
CA ASP A 77 -7.53 7.41 14.31
C ASP A 77 -7.65 6.01 14.92
N PHE A 78 -6.61 5.59 15.67
CA PHE A 78 -6.55 4.29 16.32
C PHE A 78 -7.63 4.17 17.38
N GLU A 79 -8.70 3.46 17.02
CA GLU A 79 -9.63 2.90 18.00
C GLU A 79 -9.10 1.53 18.44
N HIS A 80 -9.03 1.30 19.75
CA HIS A 80 -8.72 -0.02 20.29
C HIS A 80 -9.88 -0.98 19.97
N ARG A 81 -9.88 -1.56 18.78
CA ARG A 81 -10.85 -2.56 18.37
C ARG A 81 -10.50 -3.86 19.10
N ILE A 82 -11.31 -4.20 20.10
CA ILE A 82 -11.15 -5.46 20.83
C ILE A 82 -11.41 -6.60 19.83
N TYR A 83 -10.41 -7.47 19.66
CA TYR A 83 -10.51 -8.68 18.86
C TYR A 83 -11.67 -9.53 19.41
N LYS A 84 -12.76 -9.63 18.65
CA LYS A 84 -13.74 -10.72 18.84
C LYS A 84 -13.27 -11.96 18.08
#